data_AF-A0A7W1XUX5-F1
#
_entry.id   AF-A0A7W1XUX5-F1
#
_cell.length_a   1.000
_cell.length_b   1.000
_cell.length_c   1.000
_cell.angle_alpha   90.00
_cell.angle_beta   90.00
_cell.angle_gamma   90.00
#
_symmetry.space_group_name_H-M   'P 1'
#
loop_
_entity.id
_entity.type
_entity.pdbx_description
1 polymer ?
#
loop_
_entity_poly.entity_id
_entity_poly.type
_entity_poly.pdbx_seq_one_letter_code
_entity_poly.pdbx_strand_id
1 'polypeptide(L)'
;MVEVKYRIIEDLDELKTLDRDSFDEWGEVEGFFMIRFNDKTYCNTTYHENELRPGEEGFDLITIWFDHLLQAVKLLEKHDYVAVKDIETPEVFIEFKRLDNTSQIFTGVIFVPSKNALGIRNVVVTTQLSYYKYEFVNEKITYGELKEELLKKCKQYIQELEKINPELILASRIQRLIIKMTQLSNQF
;
A
#
# COMPACT_ATOMS: atom_id res chain seq x y z
N MET A 1 -16.71 0.88 3.69
CA MET A 1 -15.88 -0.30 4.02
C MET A 1 -14.61 -0.27 3.20
N VAL A 2 -13.45 -0.33 3.87
CA VAL A 2 -12.14 -0.48 3.23
C VAL A 2 -11.68 -1.92 3.42
N GLU A 3 -11.09 -2.52 2.39
CA GLU A 3 -10.46 -3.84 2.49
C GLU A 3 -9.14 -3.82 1.73
N VAL A 4 -8.09 -4.33 2.37
CA VAL A 4 -6.82 -4.63 1.71
C VAL A 4 -6.60 -6.12 1.71
N LYS A 5 -6.17 -6.65 0.58
CA LYS A 5 -5.69 -8.01 0.46
C LYS A 5 -4.31 -8.01 -0.16
N TYR A 6 -3.47 -8.92 0.29
CA TYR A 6 -2.19 -9.19 -0.32
C TYR A 6 -1.95 -10.71 -0.31
N ARG A 7 -0.99 -11.15 -1.12
CA ARG A 7 -0.50 -12.53 -1.14
C ARG A 7 0.96 -12.50 -1.53
N ILE A 8 1.84 -13.00 -0.65
CA ILE A 8 3.27 -13.16 -0.94
C ILE A 8 3.44 -14.24 -2.00
N ILE A 9 4.14 -13.92 -3.09
CA ILE A 9 4.46 -14.86 -4.18
C ILE A 9 5.98 -14.92 -4.29
N GLU A 10 6.59 -15.73 -3.42
CA GLU A 10 8.04 -15.84 -3.30
C GLU A 10 8.47 -17.29 -3.15
N ASP A 11 9.74 -17.55 -3.44
CA ASP A 11 10.38 -18.79 -3.01
C ASP A 11 10.53 -18.78 -1.47
N LEU A 12 9.55 -19.41 -0.81
CA LEU A 12 9.53 -19.51 0.65
C LEU A 12 10.71 -20.31 1.20
N ASP A 13 11.32 -21.20 0.43
CA ASP A 13 12.48 -21.95 0.87
C ASP A 13 13.75 -21.09 0.78
N GLU A 14 13.86 -20.21 -0.23
CA GLU A 14 14.90 -19.18 -0.28
C GLU A 14 14.78 -18.20 0.90
N LEU A 15 13.59 -17.62 1.11
CA LEU A 15 13.34 -16.64 2.19
C LEU A 15 13.67 -17.18 3.59
N LYS A 16 13.47 -18.49 3.82
CA LYS A 16 13.81 -19.15 5.09
C LYS A 16 15.32 -19.19 5.37
N THR A 17 16.15 -19.03 4.35
CA THR A 17 17.62 -19.13 4.47
C THR A 17 18.32 -17.79 4.61
N LEU A 18 17.64 -16.69 4.28
CA LEU A 18 18.22 -15.36 4.29
C LEU A 18 18.41 -14.86 5.75
N ASP A 19 19.60 -14.37 6.06
CA ASP A 19 19.77 -13.53 7.25
C ASP A 19 19.29 -12.08 6.95
N ARG A 20 19.27 -11.23 7.98
CA ARG A 20 18.74 -9.86 7.84
C ARG A 20 19.49 -9.05 6.77
N ASP A 21 20.81 -9.21 6.67
CA ASP A 21 21.67 -8.37 5.82
C ASP A 21 21.53 -8.84 4.37
N SER A 22 21.50 -10.16 4.16
CA SER A 22 21.20 -10.79 2.86
C SER A 22 19.81 -10.43 2.38
N PHE A 23 18.81 -10.39 3.26
CA PHE A 23 17.44 -9.97 2.89
C PHE A 23 17.35 -8.49 2.55
N ASP A 24 18.12 -7.61 3.22
CA ASP A 24 18.22 -6.19 2.85
C ASP A 24 18.85 -6.00 1.45
N GLU A 25 19.76 -6.89 1.03
CA GLU A 25 20.34 -6.89 -0.32
C GLU A 25 19.44 -7.57 -1.36
N TRP A 26 18.70 -8.62 -0.94
CA TRP A 26 17.90 -9.48 -1.81
C TRP A 26 16.84 -8.71 -2.60
N GLY A 27 16.05 -7.87 -1.93
CA GLY A 27 15.04 -7.06 -2.61
C GLY A 27 13.74 -6.91 -1.84
N GLU A 28 12.71 -6.47 -2.54
CA GLU A 28 11.36 -6.34 -2.00
C GLU A 28 10.60 -7.65 -2.09
N VAL A 29 9.70 -7.89 -1.14
CA VAL A 29 8.77 -9.03 -1.19
C VAL A 29 7.69 -8.71 -2.21
N GLU A 30 7.71 -9.47 -3.29
CA GLU A 30 6.79 -9.42 -4.40
C GLU A 30 5.55 -10.28 -4.12
N GLY A 31 4.49 -9.97 -4.86
CA GLY A 31 3.25 -10.72 -4.74
C GLY A 31 2.08 -10.05 -5.43
N PHE A 32 0.90 -10.32 -4.90
CA PHE A 32 -0.32 -9.64 -5.31
C PHE A 32 -0.76 -8.67 -4.22
N PHE A 33 -1.25 -7.52 -4.63
CA PHE A 33 -1.86 -6.52 -3.76
C PHE A 33 -3.20 -6.06 -4.34
N MET A 34 -4.16 -5.77 -3.46
CA MET A 34 -5.48 -5.27 -3.82
C MET A 34 -6.01 -4.38 -2.72
N ILE A 35 -6.62 -3.26 -3.11
CA ILE A 35 -7.35 -2.38 -2.20
C ILE A 35 -8.75 -2.10 -2.74
N ARG A 36 -9.74 -2.20 -1.86
CA ARG A 36 -11.15 -1.99 -2.16
C ARG A 36 -11.73 -0.91 -1.28
N PHE A 37 -12.50 -0.03 -1.90
CA PHE A 37 -13.33 0.98 -1.26
C PHE A 37 -14.79 0.70 -1.65
N ASN A 38 -15.58 0.22 -0.69
CA ASN A 38 -16.96 -0.22 -0.91
C ASN A 38 -17.05 -1.32 -1.99
N ASP A 39 -17.69 -1.05 -3.12
CA ASP A 39 -17.83 -1.96 -4.26
C ASP A 39 -16.77 -1.72 -5.36
N LYS A 40 -15.85 -0.77 -5.18
CA LYS A 40 -14.79 -0.46 -6.15
C LYS A 40 -13.45 -0.99 -5.69
N THR A 41 -12.78 -1.70 -6.57
CA THR A 41 -11.51 -2.36 -6.28
C THR A 41 -10.45 -1.91 -7.26
N TYR A 42 -9.28 -1.57 -6.74
CA TYR A 42 -8.04 -1.40 -7.50
C TYR A 42 -7.20 -2.68 -7.43
N CYS A 43 -6.50 -3.01 -8.52
CA CYS A 43 -5.77 -4.28 -8.71
C CYS A 43 -6.65 -5.55 -8.64
N ASN A 44 -7.93 -5.46 -9.01
CA ASN A 44 -8.86 -6.60 -8.99
C ASN A 44 -8.54 -7.69 -10.04
N THR A 45 -7.81 -7.35 -11.10
CA THR A 45 -7.49 -8.27 -12.19
C THR A 45 -6.24 -9.10 -11.94
N THR A 46 -5.37 -8.65 -11.04
CA THR A 46 -4.11 -9.32 -10.70
C THR A 46 -4.26 -10.17 -9.44
N TYR A 47 -4.99 -9.69 -8.44
CA TYR A 47 -5.19 -10.43 -7.20
C TYR A 47 -6.12 -11.64 -7.35
N HIS A 48 -5.66 -12.81 -6.88
CA HIS A 48 -6.53 -13.95 -6.65
C HIS A 48 -6.04 -14.91 -5.57
N GLU A 49 -6.99 -15.68 -5.02
CA GLU A 49 -6.75 -16.73 -4.02
C GLU A 49 -6.72 -18.14 -4.65
N ASN A 50 -6.83 -18.26 -5.97
CA ASN A 50 -6.72 -19.55 -6.67
C ASN A 50 -5.32 -20.17 -6.48
N GLU A 51 -5.20 -21.48 -6.67
CA GLU A 51 -3.89 -22.14 -6.75
C GLU A 51 -2.99 -21.43 -7.77
N LEU A 52 -1.72 -21.21 -7.41
CA LEU A 52 -0.77 -20.57 -8.31
C LEU A 52 -0.48 -21.48 -9.48
N ARG A 53 -0.50 -20.91 -10.68
CA ARG A 53 -0.07 -21.63 -11.87
C ARG A 53 1.46 -21.78 -11.84
N PRO A 54 2.00 -22.84 -12.45
CA PRO A 54 3.44 -22.95 -12.61
C PRO A 54 4.01 -21.72 -13.32
N GLY A 55 4.99 -21.04 -12.69
CA GLY A 55 5.62 -19.83 -13.22
C GLY A 55 4.77 -18.56 -13.09
N GLU A 56 3.72 -18.56 -12.28
CA GLU A 56 2.98 -17.35 -11.95
C GLU A 56 3.81 -16.46 -11.02
N GLU A 57 3.96 -15.20 -11.40
CA GLU A 57 4.72 -14.17 -10.68
C GLU A 57 3.75 -13.12 -10.13
N GLY A 58 4.05 -12.60 -8.94
CA GLY A 58 3.40 -11.41 -8.41
C GLY A 58 4.34 -10.22 -8.60
N PHE A 59 3.83 -9.09 -9.08
CA PHE A 59 4.66 -7.92 -9.38
C PHE A 59 4.45 -6.76 -8.40
N ASP A 60 3.54 -6.91 -7.44
CA ASP A 60 3.28 -5.88 -6.44
C ASP A 60 4.34 -5.91 -5.35
N LEU A 61 4.99 -4.77 -5.09
CA LEU A 61 5.97 -4.65 -4.01
C LEU A 61 5.25 -4.40 -2.67
N ILE A 62 4.94 -5.48 -1.94
CA ILE A 62 3.98 -5.47 -0.81
C ILE A 62 4.42 -4.52 0.31
N THR A 63 5.69 -4.55 0.72
CA THR A 63 6.23 -3.64 1.74
C THR A 63 6.06 -2.18 1.33
N ILE A 64 6.27 -1.88 0.05
CA ILE A 64 6.20 -0.53 -0.51
C ILE A 64 4.74 -0.04 -0.51
N TRP A 65 3.79 -0.88 -0.92
CA TRP A 65 2.37 -0.56 -0.83
C TRP A 65 1.97 -0.17 0.59
N PHE A 66 2.35 -0.97 1.60
CA PHE A 66 2.07 -0.63 2.99
C PHE A 66 2.80 0.63 3.44
N ASP A 67 4.07 0.82 3.10
CA ASP A 67 4.84 2.00 3.50
C ASP A 67 4.19 3.30 3.01
N HIS A 68 3.77 3.32 1.74
CA HIS A 68 3.13 4.47 1.12
C HIS A 68 1.71 4.72 1.60
N LEU A 69 0.90 3.68 1.77
CA LEU A 69 -0.46 3.82 2.28
C LEU A 69 -0.47 4.28 3.75
N LEU A 70 0.42 3.76 4.60
CA LEU A 70 0.58 4.25 5.97
C LEU A 70 1.10 5.69 6.00
N GLN A 71 2.01 6.06 5.08
CA GLN A 71 2.43 7.45 4.93
C GLN A 71 1.25 8.36 4.55
N ALA A 72 0.34 7.89 3.69
CA ALA A 72 -0.85 8.64 3.32
C ALA A 72 -1.80 8.86 4.51
N VAL A 73 -2.04 7.82 5.31
CA VAL A 73 -2.82 7.94 6.57
C VAL A 73 -2.21 9.00 7.48
N LYS A 74 -0.89 8.97 7.68
CA LYS A 74 -0.18 9.97 8.49
C LYS A 74 -0.37 11.41 7.96
N LEU A 75 -0.30 11.59 6.65
CA LEU A 75 -0.45 12.91 6.03
C LEU A 75 -1.88 13.42 6.06
N LEU A 76 -2.88 12.52 6.00
CA LEU A 76 -4.29 12.87 6.11
C LEU A 76 -4.66 13.49 7.46
N GLU A 77 -3.80 13.38 8.49
CA GLU A 77 -3.99 14.08 9.77
C GLU A 77 -3.80 15.60 9.66
N LYS A 78 -3.09 16.07 8.63
CA LYS A 78 -2.68 17.47 8.47
C LYS A 78 -3.06 18.07 7.11
N HIS A 79 -3.50 17.24 6.18
CA HIS A 79 -3.80 17.63 4.81
C HIS A 79 -5.15 17.09 4.40
N ASP A 80 -5.94 17.93 3.73
CA ASP A 80 -7.26 17.54 3.23
C ASP A 80 -7.17 16.73 1.92
N TYR A 81 -6.04 16.80 1.22
CA TYR A 81 -5.76 16.00 0.04
C TYR A 81 -4.47 15.22 0.24
N VAL A 82 -4.53 13.92 -0.04
CA VAL A 82 -3.37 13.05 -0.16
C VAL A 82 -3.57 12.12 -1.35
N ALA A 83 -2.53 11.84 -2.12
CA ALA A 83 -2.57 10.80 -3.15
C ALA A 83 -1.30 9.95 -3.11
N VAL A 84 -1.48 8.65 -3.31
CA VAL A 84 -0.41 7.64 -3.38
C VAL A 84 -0.23 7.23 -4.83
N LYS A 85 0.98 7.40 -5.36
CA LYS A 85 1.38 6.94 -6.67
C LYS A 85 1.59 5.43 -6.66
N ASP A 86 1.04 4.76 -7.66
CA ASP A 86 1.39 3.40 -8.01
C ASP A 86 2.78 3.41 -8.68
N ILE A 87 3.76 2.69 -8.12
CA ILE A 87 5.15 2.79 -8.57
C ILE A 87 5.39 1.98 -9.85
N GLU A 88 4.60 0.94 -10.05
CA GLU A 88 4.58 0.06 -11.21
C GLU A 88 3.86 0.72 -12.39
N THR A 89 2.87 1.57 -12.10
CA THR A 89 2.09 2.34 -13.07
C THR A 89 2.14 3.85 -12.76
N PRO A 90 3.22 4.56 -13.17
CA PRO A 90 3.52 5.92 -12.70
C PRO A 90 2.46 7.00 -12.97
N GLU A 91 1.49 6.76 -13.85
CA GLU A 91 0.37 7.66 -14.13
C GLU A 91 -0.80 7.49 -13.16
N VAL A 92 -0.84 6.40 -12.40
CA VAL A 92 -1.96 6.04 -11.55
C VAL A 92 -1.72 6.49 -10.11
N PHE A 93 -2.75 7.09 -9.52
CA PHE A 93 -2.74 7.52 -8.14
C PHE A 93 -4.02 7.09 -7.43
N ILE A 94 -3.88 6.59 -6.20
CA ILE A 94 -4.98 6.42 -5.25
C ILE A 94 -5.12 7.73 -4.48
N GLU A 95 -6.21 8.46 -4.71
CA GLU A 95 -6.49 9.74 -4.05
C GLU A 95 -7.38 9.59 -2.82
N PHE A 96 -7.17 10.49 -1.86
CA PHE A 96 -7.90 10.63 -0.60
C PHE A 96 -8.20 12.11 -0.39
N LYS A 97 -9.48 12.47 -0.30
CA LYS A 97 -9.99 13.83 -0.09
C LYS A 97 -10.83 13.89 1.17
N ARG A 98 -10.30 14.49 2.23
CA ARG A 98 -11.06 14.76 3.46
C ARG A 98 -12.18 15.75 3.16
N LEU A 99 -13.35 15.47 3.70
CA LEU A 99 -14.44 16.44 3.73
C LEU A 99 -14.23 17.35 4.95
N ASP A 100 -14.20 18.66 4.70
CA ASP A 100 -13.90 19.72 5.68
C ASP A 100 -14.45 19.43 7.08
N ASN A 101 -13.55 19.44 8.07
CA ASN A 101 -13.87 19.24 9.49
C ASN A 101 -14.62 17.93 9.82
N THR A 102 -14.50 16.90 8.99
CA THR A 102 -15.09 15.58 9.26
C THR A 102 -14.05 14.45 9.23
N SER A 103 -14.44 13.29 9.75
CA SER A 103 -13.70 12.04 9.57
C SER A 103 -13.94 11.39 8.19
N GLN A 104 -14.79 11.96 7.34
CA GLN A 104 -15.16 11.40 6.05
C GLN A 104 -14.09 11.71 5.00
N ILE A 105 -13.82 10.73 4.14
CA ILE A 105 -12.86 10.81 3.05
C ILE A 105 -13.54 10.30 1.78
N PHE A 106 -13.40 11.05 0.69
CA PHE A 106 -13.65 10.56 -0.65
C PHE A 106 -12.38 9.94 -1.22
N THR A 107 -12.51 8.75 -1.79
CA THR A 107 -11.41 8.00 -2.38
C THR A 107 -11.64 7.74 -3.86
N GLY A 108 -10.55 7.52 -4.58
CA GLY A 108 -10.60 7.26 -6.01
C GLY A 108 -9.26 6.78 -6.55
N VAL A 109 -9.30 6.24 -7.76
CA VAL A 109 -8.13 5.89 -8.55
C VAL A 109 -8.17 6.75 -9.81
N ILE A 110 -7.16 7.60 -9.95
CA ILE A 110 -7.10 8.63 -10.99
C ILE A 110 -5.86 8.44 -11.87
N PHE A 111 -5.98 8.86 -13.14
CA PHE A 111 -4.91 8.82 -14.13
C PHE A 111 -4.43 10.24 -14.43
N VAL A 112 -3.19 10.51 -14.06
CA VAL A 112 -2.51 11.80 -14.24
C VAL A 112 -1.73 11.77 -15.56
N PRO A 113 -1.80 12.83 -16.40
CA PRO A 113 -1.08 12.83 -17.68
C PRO A 113 0.41 12.57 -17.49
N SER A 114 1.04 11.76 -18.34
CA SER A 114 2.45 11.33 -18.20
C SER A 114 3.40 12.52 -17.99
N LYS A 115 3.22 13.59 -18.76
CA LYS A 115 4.03 14.83 -18.64
C LYS A 115 3.99 15.45 -17.22
N ASN A 116 2.87 15.32 -16.52
CA ASN A 116 2.71 15.80 -15.15
C ASN A 116 3.23 14.76 -14.17
N ALA A 117 2.88 13.48 -14.38
CA ALA A 117 3.27 12.36 -13.52
C ALA A 117 4.80 12.16 -13.43
N LEU A 118 5.52 12.38 -14.53
CA LEU A 118 7.00 12.34 -14.58
C LEU A 118 7.66 13.47 -13.76
N GLY A 119 6.96 14.60 -13.59
CA GLY A 119 7.42 15.69 -12.73
C GLY A 119 7.24 15.43 -11.24
N ILE A 120 6.40 14.45 -10.87
CA ILE A 120 6.10 14.09 -9.48
C ILE A 120 7.12 13.06 -9.00
N ARG A 121 8.08 13.53 -8.20
CA ARG A 121 9.13 12.69 -7.59
C ARG A 121 8.69 11.97 -6.33
N ASN A 122 7.78 12.58 -5.56
CA ASN A 122 7.28 12.00 -4.32
C ASN A 122 6.21 10.95 -4.62
N VAL A 123 6.30 9.79 -3.98
CA VAL A 123 5.30 8.74 -4.13
C VAL A 123 4.00 9.09 -3.41
N VAL A 124 4.08 9.82 -2.30
CA VAL A 124 2.90 10.33 -1.60
C VAL A 124 2.91 11.86 -1.69
N VAL A 125 1.84 12.42 -2.23
CA VAL A 125 1.70 13.87 -2.46
C VAL A 125 0.50 14.43 -1.72
N THR A 126 0.60 15.70 -1.31
CA THR A 126 -0.46 16.42 -0.59
C THR A 126 -1.08 17.56 -1.41
N THR A 127 -0.59 17.73 -2.64
CA THR A 127 -1.12 18.73 -3.59
C THR A 127 -2.09 18.04 -4.53
N GLN A 128 -3.26 18.67 -4.71
CA GLN A 128 -4.30 18.16 -5.60
C GLN A 128 -3.77 17.96 -7.02
N LEU A 129 -4.10 16.80 -7.60
CA LEU A 129 -3.65 16.43 -8.93
C LEU A 129 -4.74 16.67 -9.97
N SER A 130 -4.33 17.21 -11.12
CA SER A 130 -5.17 17.21 -12.32
C SER A 130 -5.06 15.86 -13.01
N TYR A 131 -6.19 15.19 -13.21
CA TYR A 131 -6.29 13.91 -13.90
C TYR A 131 -7.11 14.03 -15.19
N TYR A 132 -6.87 13.14 -16.15
CA TYR A 132 -7.60 13.10 -17.42
C TYR A 132 -8.62 11.95 -17.50
N LYS A 133 -8.47 10.96 -16.63
CA LYS A 133 -9.32 9.77 -16.52
C LYS A 133 -9.33 9.31 -15.06
N TYR A 134 -10.33 8.52 -14.70
CA TYR A 134 -10.38 7.77 -13.46
C TYR A 134 -10.82 6.32 -13.73
N GLU A 135 -10.46 5.42 -12.82
CA GLU A 135 -11.05 4.08 -12.75
C GLU A 135 -12.32 4.13 -11.92
N PHE A 136 -12.26 4.79 -10.76
CA PHE A 136 -13.40 5.17 -9.94
C PHE A 136 -13.06 6.40 -9.09
N VAL A 137 -14.07 7.13 -8.64
CA VAL A 137 -13.93 8.32 -7.77
C VAL A 137 -15.13 8.46 -6.85
N ASN A 138 -14.96 9.26 -5.79
CA ASN A 138 -15.99 9.62 -4.83
C ASN A 138 -16.50 8.44 -3.97
N GLU A 139 -15.66 7.42 -3.80
CA GLU A 139 -15.96 6.35 -2.86
C GLU A 139 -15.81 6.85 -1.43
N LYS A 140 -16.95 6.89 -0.73
CA LYS A 140 -17.02 7.48 0.61
C LYS A 140 -16.66 6.44 1.67
N ILE A 141 -15.65 6.79 2.47
CA ILE A 141 -15.19 6.02 3.63
C ILE A 141 -14.90 6.97 4.79
N THR A 142 -14.51 6.43 5.94
CA THR A 142 -13.96 7.21 7.05
C THR A 142 -12.45 7.04 7.17
N TYR A 143 -11.78 8.05 7.73
CA TYR A 143 -10.39 7.98 8.15
C TYR A 143 -10.13 6.79 9.09
N GLY A 144 -11.08 6.52 9.99
CA GLY A 144 -11.01 5.40 10.93
C GLY A 144 -10.97 4.05 10.20
N GLU A 145 -11.89 3.81 9.26
CA GLU A 145 -11.91 2.57 8.46
C GLU A 145 -10.60 2.38 7.68
N LEU A 146 -10.09 3.43 7.04
CA LEU A 146 -8.83 3.38 6.29
C LEU A 146 -7.65 3.04 7.20
N LYS A 147 -7.52 3.77 8.32
CA LYS A 147 -6.43 3.58 9.28
C LYS A 147 -6.47 2.18 9.89
N GLU A 148 -7.64 1.72 10.33
CA GLU A 148 -7.81 0.42 10.97
C GLU A 148 -7.44 -0.73 10.02
N GLU A 149 -7.98 -0.73 8.79
CA GLU A 149 -7.70 -1.79 7.84
C GLU A 149 -6.23 -1.84 7.44
N LEU A 150 -5.59 -0.68 7.19
CA LEU A 150 -4.18 -0.62 6.84
C LEU A 150 -3.27 -1.08 7.99
N LEU A 151 -3.55 -0.66 9.23
CA LEU A 151 -2.78 -1.12 10.40
C LEU A 151 -2.95 -2.62 10.62
N LYS A 152 -4.18 -3.12 10.53
CA LYS A 152 -4.48 -4.54 10.68
C LYS A 152 -3.75 -5.38 9.63
N LYS A 153 -3.83 -4.98 8.36
CA LYS A 153 -3.24 -5.73 7.24
C LYS A 153 -1.71 -5.63 7.21
N CYS A 154 -1.16 -4.46 7.51
CA CYS A 154 0.29 -4.31 7.68
C CYS A 154 0.82 -5.19 8.82
N LYS A 155 0.09 -5.27 9.94
CA LYS A 155 0.45 -6.14 11.06
C LYS A 155 0.40 -7.62 10.67
N GLN A 156 -0.63 -8.03 9.93
CA GLN A 156 -0.73 -9.40 9.40
C GLN A 156 0.47 -9.74 8.50
N TYR A 157 0.85 -8.81 7.61
CA TYR A 157 2.01 -8.99 6.73
C TYR A 157 3.32 -9.18 7.50
N ILE A 158 3.59 -8.30 8.48
CA ILE A 158 4.79 -8.42 9.32
C ILE A 158 4.81 -9.75 10.08
N GLN A 159 3.66 -10.19 10.60
CA GLN A 159 3.54 -11.47 11.31
C GLN A 159 3.73 -12.69 10.38
N GLU A 160 3.36 -12.57 9.10
CA GLU A 160 3.65 -13.61 8.11
C GLU A 160 5.13 -13.69 7.80
N LEU A 161 5.81 -12.55 7.60
CA LEU A 161 7.27 -12.52 7.42
C LEU A 161 8.01 -13.12 8.63
N GLU A 162 7.62 -12.74 9.84
CA GLU A 162 8.20 -13.28 11.09
C GLU A 162 8.06 -14.81 11.18
N LYS A 163 6.93 -15.35 10.70
CA LYS A 163 6.69 -16.81 10.67
C LYS A 163 7.49 -17.52 9.59
N ILE A 164 7.73 -16.87 8.44
CA ILE A 164 8.59 -17.41 7.38
C ILE A 164 10.01 -17.49 7.93
N ASN A 165 10.52 -16.39 8.45
CA ASN A 165 11.85 -16.31 9.04
C ASN A 165 11.97 -15.04 9.93
N PRO A 166 12.27 -15.19 11.24
CA PRO A 166 12.40 -14.07 12.17
C PRO A 166 13.48 -13.05 11.80
N GLU A 167 14.51 -13.43 11.03
CA GLU A 167 15.55 -12.48 10.59
C GLU A 167 14.99 -11.44 9.61
N LEU A 168 13.93 -11.77 8.86
CA LEU A 168 13.33 -10.86 7.86
C LEU A 168 12.75 -9.61 8.52
N ILE A 169 12.16 -9.74 9.70
CA ILE A 169 11.61 -8.58 10.41
C ILE A 169 12.69 -7.67 10.98
N LEU A 170 13.93 -8.14 11.11
CA LEU A 170 15.07 -7.34 11.59
C LEU A 170 15.68 -6.49 10.48
N ALA A 171 15.39 -6.80 9.21
CA ALA A 171 15.89 -6.04 8.08
C ALA A 171 15.41 -4.58 8.09
N SER A 172 16.26 -3.70 7.58
CA SER A 172 16.10 -2.24 7.69
C SER A 172 14.78 -1.77 7.10
N ARG A 173 14.35 -2.35 5.96
CA ARG A 173 13.08 -1.98 5.30
C ARG A 173 11.86 -2.31 6.16
N ILE A 174 11.85 -3.48 6.80
CA ILE A 174 10.72 -3.94 7.62
C ILE A 174 10.71 -3.21 8.96
N GLN A 175 11.88 -2.94 9.55
CA GLN A 175 11.97 -2.11 10.75
C GLN A 175 11.42 -0.69 10.53
N ARG A 176 11.70 -0.06 9.37
CA ARG A 176 11.09 1.23 9.02
C ARG A 176 9.57 1.15 8.95
N LEU A 177 9.02 0.09 8.35
CA LEU A 177 7.58 -0.15 8.27
C LEU A 177 6.98 -0.35 9.67
N ILE A 178 7.60 -1.17 10.52
CA ILE A 178 7.17 -1.40 11.92
C ILE A 178 7.14 -0.11 12.72
N ILE A 179 8.18 0.73 12.61
CA ILE A 179 8.24 2.03 13.28
C ILE A 179 7.07 2.92 12.81
N LYS A 180 6.83 2.99 11.50
CA LYS A 180 5.74 3.79 10.92
C LYS A 180 4.37 3.31 11.42
N MET A 181 4.13 2.00 11.38
CA MET A 181 2.89 1.39 11.87
C MET A 181 2.68 1.64 13.37
N THR A 182 3.73 1.52 14.18
CA THR A 182 3.67 1.74 15.64
C THR A 182 3.37 3.19 15.98
N GLN A 183 4.01 4.14 15.28
CA GLN A 183 3.72 5.57 15.45
C GLN A 183 2.25 5.89 15.20
N LEU A 184 1.65 5.31 14.15
CA LEU A 184 0.24 5.51 13.83
C LEU A 184 -0.71 4.83 14.83
N SER A 185 -0.30 3.68 15.38
CA SER A 185 -1.08 2.92 16.36
C SER A 185 -1.17 3.62 17.72
N ASN A 186 -0.15 4.40 18.10
CA ASN A 186 -0.08 5.08 19.40
C ASN A 186 -0.76 6.47 19.45
N GLN A 187 -1.42 6.90 18.38
CA GLN A 187 -2.11 8.21 18.29
C GLN A 187 -3.57 8.15 18.77
N PHE A 188 -3.86 7.40 19.83
CA PHE A 188 -5.18 7.34 20.46
C PHE A 188 -5.11 7.82 21.91
#